data_AF-A0A3B3I272-F1
#
_entry.id   AF-A0A3B3I272-F1
#
_cell.length_a   1.000
_cell.length_b   1.000
_cell.length_c   1.000
_cell.angle_alpha   90.00
_cell.angle_beta   90.00
_cell.angle_gamma   90.00
#
_symmetry.space_group_name_H-M   'P 1'
#
loop_
_entity.id
_entity.type
_entity.pdbx_description
1 polymer ?
#
loop_
_entity_poly.entity_id
_entity_poly.type
_entity_poly.pdbx_seq_one_letter_code
_entity_poly.pdbx_strand_id
1 'polypeptide(L)'
;MKLRQPLYGHTDAVTCLAASEVHSLIVSGSRDLTCILWDMEELSYITQLAGHPTSISALAINEKTGEIASCAGPSLYLWTMKGQLLTRTDTSCGPQADILCVGLTQRHEWDARNVIVTGCADGVVRIWRTEYNRTQLPGPPEEPAPPGLDGAERDEREQGQDKGWRRRLMLCEELSSGQTQRRCKNNPAITSLAMSRSHATLLVGDAWGRVFTWTCE
;
A
#
# COMPACT_ATOMS: atom_id res chain seq x y z
N MET A 1 -11.25 13.58 -29.18
CA MET A 1 -10.41 13.81 -27.98
C MET A 1 -9.34 14.83 -28.34
N LYS A 2 -9.02 15.77 -27.43
CA LYS A 2 -7.99 16.81 -27.65
C LYS A 2 -7.03 16.79 -26.47
N LEU A 3 -5.72 16.89 -26.74
CA LEU A 3 -4.70 17.06 -25.70
C LEU A 3 -4.94 18.39 -24.97
N ARG A 4 -5.01 18.35 -23.63
CA ARG A 4 -5.14 19.56 -22.80
C ARG A 4 -3.76 20.11 -22.44
N GLN A 5 -2.93 19.33 -21.75
CA GLN A 5 -1.61 19.73 -21.29
C GLN A 5 -0.72 18.51 -20.97
N PRO A 6 0.58 18.52 -21.33
CA PRO A 6 1.56 17.56 -20.82
C PRO A 6 2.04 17.94 -19.41
N LEU A 7 2.17 16.95 -18.53
CA LEU A 7 2.74 17.10 -17.18
C LEU A 7 4.23 16.71 -17.19
N TYR A 8 5.10 17.61 -16.71
CA TYR A 8 6.54 17.38 -16.65
C TYR A 8 7.01 17.32 -15.20
N GLY A 9 7.78 16.29 -14.84
CA GLY A 9 8.39 16.15 -13.52
C GLY A 9 9.22 14.88 -13.34
N HIS A 10 8.79 13.77 -13.92
CA HIS A 10 9.59 12.53 -13.91
C HIS A 10 10.84 12.64 -14.77
N THR A 11 11.93 12.02 -14.31
CA THR A 11 13.23 12.02 -14.99
C THR A 11 13.49 10.75 -15.81
N ASP A 12 12.61 9.76 -15.69
CA ASP A 12 12.61 8.51 -16.47
C ASP A 12 11.16 8.11 -16.83
N ALA A 13 10.99 6.96 -17.49
CA ALA A 13 9.72 6.46 -17.98
C ALA A 13 8.67 6.31 -16.88
N VAL A 14 7.49 6.89 -17.12
CA VAL A 14 6.28 6.66 -16.32
C VAL A 14 5.77 5.25 -16.58
N THR A 15 5.72 4.43 -15.55
CA THR A 15 5.37 3.01 -15.62
C THR A 15 3.91 2.74 -15.30
N CYS A 16 3.30 3.58 -14.46
CA CYS A 16 1.91 3.44 -14.04
C CYS A 16 1.29 4.80 -13.68
N LEU A 17 -0.04 4.86 -13.77
CA LEU A 17 -0.84 6.05 -13.51
C LEU A 17 -2.13 5.63 -12.80
N ALA A 18 -2.57 6.44 -11.84
CA ALA A 18 -3.86 6.33 -11.20
C ALA A 18 -4.50 7.73 -11.11
N ALA A 19 -5.81 7.79 -11.18
CA ALA A 19 -6.57 9.04 -11.14
C ALA A 19 -7.79 8.86 -10.25
N SER A 20 -8.09 9.88 -9.44
CA SER A 20 -9.25 9.94 -8.54
C SER A 20 -10.00 11.24 -8.80
N GLU A 21 -11.23 11.12 -9.30
CA GLU A 21 -12.11 12.27 -9.51
C GLU A 21 -12.63 12.83 -8.17
N VAL A 22 -12.82 11.96 -7.17
CA VAL A 22 -13.36 12.36 -5.85
C VAL A 22 -12.40 13.28 -5.11
N HIS A 23 -11.09 13.06 -5.28
CA HIS A 23 -10.04 13.83 -4.61
C HIS A 23 -9.33 14.83 -5.54
N SER A 24 -9.82 15.00 -6.77
CA SER A 24 -9.17 15.80 -7.82
C SER A 24 -7.67 15.53 -7.96
N LEU A 25 -7.27 14.25 -7.93
CA LEU A 25 -5.86 13.85 -7.86
C LEU A 25 -5.45 12.90 -8.98
N ILE A 26 -4.28 13.13 -9.57
CA ILE A 26 -3.57 12.19 -10.42
C ILE A 26 -2.29 11.75 -9.71
N VAL A 27 -1.96 10.46 -9.77
CA VAL A 27 -0.71 9.91 -9.25
C VAL A 27 0.02 9.20 -10.38
N SER A 28 1.26 9.60 -10.65
CA SER A 28 2.14 8.93 -11.61
C SER A 28 3.28 8.24 -10.90
N GLY A 29 3.66 7.05 -11.36
CA GLY A 29 4.79 6.28 -10.86
C GLY A 29 5.81 6.06 -11.97
N SER A 30 7.09 6.07 -11.64
CA SER A 30 8.17 6.09 -12.63
C SER A 30 9.32 5.15 -12.29
N ARG A 31 10.16 4.90 -13.31
CA ARG A 31 11.47 4.25 -13.17
C ARG A 31 12.49 5.09 -12.41
N ASP A 32 12.23 6.38 -12.25
CA ASP A 32 13.05 7.30 -11.44
C ASP A 32 12.93 7.07 -9.91
N LEU A 33 12.26 6.00 -9.49
CA LEU A 33 12.08 5.58 -8.10
C LEU A 33 11.11 6.48 -7.31
N THR A 34 10.29 7.29 -7.99
CA THR A 34 9.38 8.22 -7.33
C THR A 34 7.97 8.11 -7.87
N CYS A 35 7.01 8.51 -7.03
CA CYS A 35 5.66 8.83 -7.50
C CYS A 35 5.42 10.33 -7.38
N ILE A 36 4.70 10.93 -8.32
CA ILE A 36 4.33 12.35 -8.26
C ILE A 36 2.81 12.45 -8.18
N LEU A 37 2.35 13.33 -7.28
CA LEU A 37 0.96 13.73 -7.12
C LEU A 37 0.74 15.02 -7.91
N TRP A 38 -0.32 15.03 -8.71
CA TRP A 38 -0.72 16.15 -9.52
C TRP A 38 -2.17 16.52 -9.24
N ASP A 39 -2.46 17.81 -9.35
CA ASP A 39 -3.81 18.32 -9.32
C ASP A 39 -4.52 17.96 -10.64
N MET A 40 -5.72 17.38 -10.57
CA MET A 40 -6.47 16.96 -11.75
C MET A 40 -7.14 18.14 -12.48
N GLU A 41 -7.48 19.21 -11.76
CA GLU A 41 -8.20 20.37 -12.31
C GLU A 41 -7.22 21.33 -12.99
N GLU A 42 -6.18 21.71 -12.27
CA GLU A 42 -5.11 22.65 -12.66
C GLU A 42 -3.96 21.97 -13.42
N LEU A 43 -3.88 20.63 -13.39
CA LEU A 43 -2.81 19.87 -14.06
C LEU A 43 -1.42 20.36 -13.61
N SER A 44 -1.26 20.51 -12.29
CA SER A 44 -0.07 21.08 -11.66
C SER A 44 0.55 20.12 -10.66
N TYR A 45 1.85 20.27 -10.40
CA TYR A 45 2.59 19.47 -9.42
C TYR A 45 2.13 19.81 -7.99
N ILE A 46 1.78 18.80 -7.20
CA ILE A 46 1.45 18.94 -5.78
C ILE A 46 2.64 18.55 -4.92
N THR A 47 3.05 17.28 -5.00
CA THR A 47 4.12 16.72 -4.16
C THR A 47 4.68 15.44 -4.76
N GLN A 48 5.76 14.94 -4.19
CA GLN A 48 6.45 13.73 -4.61
C GLN A 48 6.52 12.73 -3.45
N LEU A 49 6.15 11.48 -3.72
CA LEU A 49 6.33 10.34 -2.83
C LEU A 49 7.72 9.76 -3.11
N ALA A 50 8.69 10.11 -2.27
CA ALA A 50 10.07 9.65 -2.35
C ALA A 50 10.37 8.58 -1.29
N GLY A 51 11.42 7.80 -1.52
CA GLY A 51 11.88 6.75 -0.59
C GLY A 51 11.65 5.32 -1.06
N HIS A 52 11.22 5.13 -2.32
CA HIS A 52 11.20 3.82 -2.95
C HIS A 52 12.62 3.41 -3.37
N PRO A 53 13.06 2.18 -3.07
CA PRO A 53 14.40 1.71 -3.40
C PRO A 53 14.54 1.24 -4.86
N THR A 54 13.41 1.05 -5.56
CA THR A 54 13.33 0.47 -6.89
C THR A 54 12.23 1.16 -7.72
N SER A 55 12.22 0.88 -9.02
CA SER A 55 11.21 1.42 -9.95
C SER A 55 9.81 1.14 -9.45
N ILE A 56 8.92 2.11 -9.61
CA ILE A 56 7.50 1.91 -9.35
C ILE A 56 6.94 0.98 -10.43
N SER A 57 6.17 -0.02 -10.04
CA SER A 57 5.56 -1.00 -10.95
C SER A 57 4.05 -0.81 -11.05
N ALA A 58 3.39 -0.47 -9.94
CA ALA A 58 1.94 -0.37 -9.87
C ALA A 58 1.48 0.67 -8.84
N LEU A 59 0.34 1.29 -9.13
CA LEU A 59 -0.31 2.31 -8.32
C LEU A 59 -1.81 2.05 -8.23
N ALA A 60 -2.41 2.36 -7.09
CA ALA A 60 -3.86 2.39 -6.91
C ALA A 60 -4.26 3.48 -5.91
N ILE A 61 -5.48 3.99 -6.06
CA ILE A 61 -6.08 4.98 -5.16
C ILE A 61 -7.38 4.41 -4.57
N ASN A 62 -7.59 4.63 -3.28
CA ASN A 62 -8.88 4.42 -2.64
C ASN A 62 -9.69 5.72 -2.67
N GLU A 63 -10.76 5.73 -3.47
CA GLU A 63 -11.72 6.83 -3.66
C GLU A 63 -12.53 7.18 -2.41
N LYS A 64 -12.57 6.31 -1.39
CA LYS A 64 -13.27 6.59 -0.13
C LYS A 64 -12.37 7.16 0.96
N THR A 65 -11.10 6.77 0.99
CA THR A 65 -10.18 7.12 2.09
C THR A 65 -9.14 8.14 1.66
N GLY A 66 -8.88 8.25 0.35
CA GLY A 66 -7.78 9.03 -0.16
C GLY A 66 -6.42 8.39 0.13
N GLU A 67 -6.36 7.08 0.36
CA GLU A 67 -5.09 6.37 0.48
C GLU A 67 -4.54 6.01 -0.89
N ILE A 68 -3.22 6.14 -1.05
CA ILE A 68 -2.50 5.77 -2.26
C ILE A 68 -1.65 4.54 -1.95
N ALA A 69 -1.85 3.48 -2.71
CA ALA A 69 -0.97 2.32 -2.70
C ALA A 69 0.05 2.43 -3.85
N SER A 70 1.33 2.34 -3.52
CA SER A 70 2.42 2.28 -4.50
C SER A 70 3.27 1.05 -4.29
N CYS A 71 3.63 0.38 -5.37
CA CYS A 71 4.44 -0.83 -5.35
C CYS A 71 5.80 -0.57 -6.01
N ALA A 72 6.87 -0.98 -5.34
CA ALA A 72 8.24 -0.88 -5.83
C ALA A 72 9.02 -2.15 -5.48
N GLY A 73 9.36 -2.93 -6.51
CA GLY A 73 9.90 -4.28 -6.33
C GLY A 73 8.95 -5.12 -5.46
N PRO A 74 9.43 -5.77 -4.38
CA PRO A 74 8.59 -6.56 -3.49
C PRO A 74 7.89 -5.74 -2.40
N SER A 75 8.16 -4.43 -2.30
CA SER A 75 7.63 -3.59 -1.23
C SER A 75 6.32 -2.91 -1.64
N LEU A 76 5.30 -3.00 -0.77
CA LEU A 76 4.05 -2.26 -0.83
C LEU A 76 4.09 -1.09 0.16
N TYR A 77 3.73 0.10 -0.31
CA TYR A 77 3.69 1.32 0.48
C TYR A 77 2.29 1.92 0.45
N LEU A 78 1.83 2.43 1.58
CA LEU A 78 0.62 3.23 1.69
C LEU A 78 0.95 4.66 2.08
N TRP A 79 0.34 5.60 1.36
CA TRP A 79 0.54 7.02 1.52
C TRP A 79 -0.79 7.73 1.70
N THR A 80 -0.74 8.88 2.35
CA THR A 80 -1.84 9.85 2.32
C THR A 80 -1.76 10.70 1.05
N MET A 81 -2.87 11.36 0.70
CA MET A 81 -2.88 12.39 -0.37
C MET A 81 -1.94 13.57 -0.11
N LYS A 82 -1.46 13.75 1.13
CA LYS A 82 -0.47 14.78 1.48
C LYS A 82 0.98 14.31 1.30
N GLY A 83 1.17 13.07 0.84
CA GLY A 83 2.49 12.46 0.64
C GLY A 83 3.16 11.94 1.90
N GLN A 84 2.40 11.71 2.98
CA GLN A 84 2.93 11.11 4.19
C GLN A 84 2.87 9.58 4.09
N LEU A 85 3.98 8.91 4.41
CA LEU A 85 4.04 7.44 4.47
C LEU A 85 3.26 6.96 5.70
N LEU A 86 2.19 6.19 5.47
CA LEU A 86 1.41 5.56 6.54
C LEU A 86 2.06 4.26 7.00
N THR A 87 2.42 3.40 6.04
CA THR A 87 3.06 2.12 6.33
C THR A 87 3.78 1.59 5.11
N ARG A 88 4.75 0.71 5.36
CA ARG A 88 5.49 -0.04 4.34
C ARG A 88 5.50 -1.49 4.77
N THR A 89 5.29 -2.41 3.83
CA THR A 89 5.44 -3.84 4.08
C THR A 89 6.15 -4.49 2.91
N ASP A 90 7.09 -5.37 3.23
CA ASP A 90 7.74 -6.19 2.24
C ASP A 90 6.89 -7.45 2.03
N THR A 91 6.57 -7.73 0.77
CA THR A 91 5.78 -8.89 0.37
C THR A 91 6.67 -10.07 -0.03
N SER A 92 8.00 -9.92 0.10
CA SER A 92 8.95 -10.93 -0.32
C SER A 92 8.78 -12.24 0.45
N CYS A 93 8.31 -13.28 -0.23
CA CYS A 93 8.50 -14.67 0.19
C CYS A 93 9.32 -15.44 -0.87
N GLY A 94 10.46 -14.88 -1.26
CA GLY A 94 11.40 -15.56 -2.14
C GLY A 94 12.18 -14.63 -3.07
N PRO A 95 13.02 -15.20 -3.94
CA PRO A 95 13.96 -14.45 -4.78
C PRO A 95 13.32 -13.64 -5.93
N GLN A 96 12.02 -13.80 -6.21
CA GLN A 96 11.34 -13.17 -7.35
C GLN A 96 9.95 -12.66 -6.97
N ALA A 97 9.89 -11.85 -5.92
CA ALA A 97 8.64 -11.38 -5.31
C ALA A 97 8.21 -9.97 -5.75
N ASP A 98 8.69 -9.51 -6.92
CA ASP A 98 8.31 -8.19 -7.43
C ASP A 98 6.80 -8.11 -7.66
N ILE A 99 6.18 -7.08 -7.10
CA ILE A 99 4.76 -6.78 -7.30
C ILE A 99 4.64 -6.15 -8.69
N LEU A 100 3.77 -6.69 -9.52
CA LEU A 100 3.55 -6.22 -10.89
C LEU A 100 2.24 -5.44 -11.03
N CYS A 101 1.26 -5.73 -10.19
CA CYS A 101 -0.05 -5.07 -10.20
C CYS A 101 -0.65 -5.01 -8.80
N VAL A 102 -1.50 -4.01 -8.56
CA VAL A 102 -2.16 -3.79 -7.28
C VAL A 102 -3.61 -3.35 -7.49
N GLY A 103 -4.49 -3.73 -6.57
CA GLY A 103 -5.88 -3.29 -6.52
C GLY A 103 -6.31 -2.99 -5.09
N LEU A 104 -7.15 -1.96 -4.92
CA LEU A 104 -7.72 -1.55 -3.65
C LEU A 104 -9.24 -1.73 -3.67
N THR A 105 -9.81 -2.19 -2.56
CA THR A 105 -11.26 -2.08 -2.35
C THR A 105 -11.66 -0.64 -2.11
N GLN A 106 -12.79 -0.22 -2.67
CA GLN A 106 -13.33 1.13 -2.51
C GLN A 106 -14.21 1.18 -1.26
N ARG A 107 -13.59 0.88 -0.12
CA ARG A 107 -14.20 0.78 1.22
C ARG A 107 -13.45 1.68 2.19
N HIS A 108 -14.13 2.05 3.27
CA HIS A 108 -13.48 2.83 4.33
C HIS A 108 -12.47 1.98 5.10
N GLU A 109 -11.49 2.61 5.70
CA GLU A 109 -10.37 1.95 6.41
C GLU A 109 -10.83 1.02 7.54
N TRP A 110 -11.96 1.32 8.19
CA TRP A 110 -12.53 0.52 9.27
C TRP A 110 -13.39 -0.65 8.80
N ASP A 111 -13.67 -0.77 7.50
CA ASP A 111 -14.42 -1.91 6.98
C ASP A 111 -13.49 -3.14 7.01
N ALA A 112 -13.92 -4.21 7.68
CA ALA A 112 -13.16 -5.45 7.72
C ALA A 112 -12.92 -6.04 6.32
N ARG A 113 -13.75 -5.68 5.34
CA ARG A 113 -13.58 -6.08 3.93
C ARG A 113 -12.67 -5.14 3.14
N ASN A 114 -12.08 -4.12 3.78
CA ASN A 114 -11.08 -3.27 3.15
C ASN A 114 -9.79 -4.06 2.96
N VAL A 115 -9.51 -4.45 1.72
CA VAL A 115 -8.34 -5.26 1.37
C VAL A 115 -7.55 -4.64 0.23
N ILE A 116 -6.26 -4.91 0.25
CA ILE A 116 -5.32 -4.58 -0.82
C ILE A 116 -4.91 -5.88 -1.45
N VAL A 117 -5.03 -5.98 -2.77
CA VAL A 117 -4.68 -7.18 -3.51
C VAL A 117 -3.44 -6.87 -4.35
N THR A 118 -2.39 -7.66 -4.21
CA THR A 118 -1.15 -7.51 -4.98
C THR A 118 -0.88 -8.76 -5.80
N GLY A 119 -0.52 -8.58 -7.07
CA GLY A 119 -0.13 -9.67 -7.97
C GLY A 119 1.37 -9.65 -8.16
N CYS A 120 2.02 -10.76 -7.84
CA CYS A 120 3.48 -10.86 -7.81
C CYS A 120 4.02 -11.67 -9.00
N ALA A 121 5.30 -11.43 -9.30
CA ALA A 121 6.04 -12.14 -10.35
C ALA A 121 6.25 -13.63 -10.05
N ASP A 122 6.11 -14.04 -8.79
CA ASP A 122 6.12 -15.44 -8.33
C ASP A 122 4.82 -16.21 -8.65
N GLY A 123 3.85 -15.54 -9.30
CA GLY A 123 2.56 -16.11 -9.66
C GLY A 123 1.57 -16.25 -8.50
N VAL A 124 1.86 -15.61 -7.36
CA VAL A 124 1.00 -15.58 -6.19
C VAL A 124 0.27 -14.24 -6.13
N VAL A 125 -1.03 -14.31 -5.84
CA VAL A 125 -1.82 -13.12 -5.46
C VAL A 125 -1.89 -13.06 -3.95
N ARG A 126 -1.58 -11.91 -3.38
CA ARG A 126 -1.59 -11.68 -1.94
C ARG A 126 -2.67 -10.68 -1.56
N ILE A 127 -3.41 -10.98 -0.51
CA ILE A 127 -4.47 -10.13 0.02
C ILE A 127 -4.03 -9.61 1.38
N TRP A 128 -4.01 -8.29 1.52
CA TRP A 128 -3.55 -7.58 2.70
C TRP A 128 -4.71 -6.82 3.36
N ARG A 129 -4.73 -6.78 4.68
CA ARG A 129 -5.60 -5.88 5.45
C ARG A 129 -4.78 -4.87 6.24
N THR A 130 -5.34 -3.69 6.41
CA THR A 130 -4.79 -2.64 7.27
C THR A 130 -5.28 -2.84 8.69
N GLU A 131 -4.38 -3.10 9.63
CA GLU A 131 -4.67 -3.18 11.06
C GLU A 131 -3.99 -2.05 11.83
N TYR A 132 -4.66 -1.61 12.89
CA TYR A 132 -4.16 -0.63 13.83
C TYR A 132 -3.72 -1.33 15.09
N ASN A 133 -2.41 -1.47 15.29
CA ASN A 133 -1.89 -2.05 16.52
C ASN A 133 -1.52 -0.95 17.51
N ARG A 134 -2.01 -1.10 18.74
CA ARG A 134 -1.56 -0.35 19.91
C ARG A 134 -0.30 -1.05 20.41
N THR A 135 0.85 -0.38 20.37
CA THR A 135 2.04 -0.89 21.04
C THR A 135 1.79 -0.93 22.55
N GLN A 136 1.62 -2.12 23.13
CA GLN A 136 1.74 -2.31 24.58
C GLN A 136 3.23 -2.35 24.94
N LEU A 137 3.64 -1.49 25.87
CA LEU A 137 4.95 -1.61 26.53
C LEU A 137 4.89 -2.72 27.60
N PRO A 138 6.02 -3.36 27.95
CA PRO A 138 6.11 -4.12 29.19
C PRO A 138 5.70 -3.20 30.34
N GLY A 139 4.87 -3.69 31.26
CA GLY A 139 4.47 -2.90 32.44
C GLY A 139 5.72 -2.38 33.18
N PRO A 140 5.64 -1.18 33.79
CA PRO A 140 6.77 -0.65 34.54
C PRO A 140 7.20 -1.69 35.60
N PRO A 141 8.50 -1.84 35.90
CA PRO A 141 8.93 -2.65 37.02
C PRO A 141 8.21 -2.13 38.27
N GLU A 142 7.62 -3.03 39.06
CA GLU A 142 7.04 -2.70 40.35
C GLU A 142 8.15 -2.14 41.25
N GLU A 143 8.29 -0.82 41.30
CA GLU A 143 9.12 -0.16 42.32
C GLU A 143 8.33 -0.05 43.62
N PRO A 144 8.91 -0.46 44.76
CA PRO A 144 8.22 -0.39 46.04
C PRO A 144 8.01 1.08 46.45
N ALA A 145 6.79 1.39 46.89
CA ALA A 145 6.36 2.74 47.23
C ALA A 145 7.28 3.42 48.27
N PRO A 146 7.79 4.64 48.03
CA PRO A 146 8.47 5.41 49.05
C PRO A 146 7.45 6.17 49.94
N PRO A 147 7.66 6.20 51.27
CA PRO A 147 6.77 6.93 52.17
C PRO A 147 7.18 8.40 52.24
N GLY A 148 6.23 9.28 51.86
CA GLY A 148 6.14 10.69 52.27
C GLY A 148 7.29 11.62 51.88
N LEU A 149 6.98 12.71 51.19
CA LEU A 149 7.46 14.07 51.50
C LEU A 149 6.92 15.08 50.47
N ASP A 150 6.51 16.23 50.99
CA ASP A 150 5.95 17.39 50.31
C ASP A 150 6.96 18.14 49.43
N GLY A 151 6.45 18.72 48.33
CA GLY A 151 6.94 19.96 47.73
C GLY A 151 8.18 19.88 46.83
N ALA A 152 7.98 20.04 45.51
CA ALA A 152 8.79 20.93 44.65
C ALA A 152 8.31 20.80 43.20
N GLU A 153 8.05 21.95 42.57
CA GLU A 153 7.90 22.10 41.12
C GLU A 153 9.13 21.54 40.40
N ARG A 154 8.92 20.66 39.42
CA ARG A 154 9.91 20.36 38.37
C ARG A 154 9.25 20.37 37.02
N ASP A 155 9.60 21.42 36.30
CA ASP A 155 9.39 21.65 34.88
C ASP A 155 10.31 20.69 34.10
N GLU A 156 9.77 19.63 33.51
CA GLU A 156 10.50 18.72 32.63
C GLU A 156 9.73 18.54 31.31
N ARG A 157 10.08 19.43 30.37
CA ARG A 157 9.99 19.33 28.91
C ARG A 157 9.53 17.96 28.41
N GLU A 158 8.29 17.93 27.93
CA GLU A 158 7.75 16.85 27.11
C GLU A 158 8.61 16.65 25.84
N GLN A 159 9.55 15.71 25.89
CA GLN A 159 10.02 15.07 24.68
C GLN A 159 8.92 14.10 24.26
N GLY A 160 8.11 14.52 23.28
CA GLY A 160 7.07 13.72 22.65
C GLY A 160 7.64 12.45 22.04
N GLN A 161 7.74 11.39 22.85
CA GLN A 161 7.71 10.04 22.33
C GLN A 161 6.31 9.85 21.77
N ASP A 162 6.22 9.74 20.45
CA ASP A 162 4.99 9.55 19.70
C ASP A 162 4.31 8.25 20.16
N LYS A 163 3.46 8.37 21.18
CA LYS A 163 2.56 7.33 21.71
C LYS A 163 1.43 7.15 20.70
N GLY A 164 1.77 6.69 19.51
CA GLY A 164 0.87 6.60 18.37
C GLY A 164 0.46 5.17 18.07
N TRP A 165 -0.81 4.99 17.71
CA TRP A 165 -1.28 3.81 17.00
C TRP A 165 -0.50 3.68 15.70
N ARG A 166 0.07 2.49 15.41
CA ARG A 166 0.75 2.25 14.13
C ARG A 166 -0.14 1.42 13.21
N ARG A 167 -0.28 1.91 11.96
CA ARG A 167 -0.91 1.14 10.86
C ARG A 167 0.09 0.10 10.35
N ARG A 168 -0.36 -1.14 10.25
CA ARG A 168 0.42 -2.25 9.67
C ARG A 168 -0.42 -3.00 8.65
N LEU A 169 0.21 -3.42 7.56
CA LEU A 169 -0.41 -4.36 6.62
C LEU A 169 -0.16 -5.79 7.09
N MET A 170 -1.23 -6.55 7.18
CA MET A 170 -1.23 -7.96 7.55
C MET A 170 -1.64 -8.80 6.34
N LEU A 171 -0.83 -9.80 6.01
CA LEU A 171 -1.16 -10.77 4.97
C LEU A 171 -2.29 -11.66 5.47
N CYS A 172 -3.42 -11.65 4.78
CA CYS A 172 -4.58 -12.47 5.11
C CYS A 172 -4.57 -13.78 4.34
N GLU A 173 -4.37 -13.69 3.02
CA GLU A 173 -4.48 -14.85 2.14
C GLU A 173 -3.46 -14.78 1.00
N GLU A 174 -2.97 -15.95 0.60
CA GLU A 174 -2.20 -16.16 -0.61
C GLU A 174 -2.99 -17.08 -1.55
N LEU A 175 -3.32 -16.56 -2.73
CA LEU A 175 -4.02 -17.31 -3.76
C LEU A 175 -3.00 -17.72 -4.82
N SER A 176 -2.86 -19.03 -5.02
CA SER A 176 -2.05 -19.60 -6.09
C SER A 176 -2.93 -20.42 -7.01
N SER A 177 -2.70 -20.32 -8.32
CA SER A 177 -3.48 -21.05 -9.34
C SER A 177 -3.16 -22.56 -9.41
N GLY A 178 -2.39 -23.08 -8.46
CA GLY A 178 -1.98 -24.48 -8.40
C GLY A 178 -2.92 -25.32 -7.54
N GLN A 179 -3.75 -26.16 -8.19
CA GLN A 179 -4.21 -27.40 -7.56
C GLN A 179 -3.02 -28.12 -6.92
N THR A 180 -3.18 -28.52 -5.65
CA THR A 180 -2.29 -29.43 -4.89
C THR A 180 -0.84 -28.97 -4.70
N GLN A 181 -0.51 -28.58 -3.47
CA GLN A 181 0.55 -29.19 -2.63
C GLN A 181 1.80 -29.76 -3.34
N ARG A 182 2.33 -29.06 -4.34
CA ARG A 182 3.66 -29.24 -4.91
C ARG A 182 4.15 -27.86 -5.24
N ARG A 183 5.12 -27.38 -4.45
CA ARG A 183 5.94 -26.20 -4.73
C ARG A 183 6.55 -26.34 -6.13
N CYS A 184 5.85 -25.90 -7.16
CA CYS A 184 6.32 -25.97 -8.54
C CYS A 184 7.10 -24.70 -8.86
N LYS A 185 8.35 -24.89 -9.29
CA LYS A 185 9.37 -23.86 -9.52
C LYS A 185 9.08 -22.85 -10.63
N ASN A 186 7.94 -22.92 -11.33
CA ASN A 186 7.63 -22.10 -12.51
C ASN A 186 6.15 -21.66 -12.54
N ASN A 187 5.69 -20.91 -11.53
CA ASN A 187 4.39 -20.24 -11.65
C ASN A 187 4.52 -19.02 -12.58
N PRO A 188 3.59 -18.80 -13.52
CA PRO A 188 3.63 -17.61 -14.36
C PRO A 188 3.33 -16.35 -13.54
N ALA A 189 4.05 -15.28 -13.84
CA ALA A 189 3.86 -13.99 -13.18
C ALA A 189 2.41 -13.49 -13.32
N ILE A 190 1.87 -12.91 -12.25
CA ILE A 190 0.57 -12.23 -12.29
C ILE A 190 0.76 -10.84 -12.86
N THR A 191 0.26 -10.61 -14.07
CA THR A 191 0.50 -9.38 -14.83
C THR A 191 -0.60 -8.34 -14.66
N SER A 192 -1.82 -8.78 -14.32
CA SER A 192 -2.95 -7.87 -14.19
C SER A 192 -3.94 -8.35 -13.13
N LEU A 193 -4.56 -7.37 -12.47
CA LEU A 193 -5.61 -7.58 -11.49
C LEU A 193 -6.75 -6.60 -11.76
N ALA A 194 -7.98 -7.06 -11.59
CA ALA A 194 -9.16 -6.21 -11.60
C ALA A 194 -10.16 -6.70 -10.57
N MET A 195 -10.82 -5.79 -9.87
CA MET A 195 -11.83 -6.12 -8.88
C MET A 195 -13.19 -5.56 -9.29
N SER A 196 -14.22 -6.38 -9.14
CA SER A 196 -15.61 -5.99 -9.37
C SER A 196 -16.04 -4.81 -8.49
N ARG A 197 -17.02 -4.02 -8.95
CA ARG A 197 -17.60 -2.91 -8.18
C ARG A 197 -18.25 -3.36 -6.86
N SER A 198 -18.74 -4.60 -6.80
CA SER A 198 -19.26 -5.19 -5.55
C SER A 198 -18.15 -5.62 -4.59
N HIS A 199 -16.89 -5.66 -5.05
CA HIS A 199 -15.73 -6.19 -4.34
C HIS A 199 -15.87 -7.67 -3.94
N ALA A 200 -16.76 -8.42 -4.60
CA ALA A 200 -16.99 -9.85 -4.35
C ALA A 200 -16.19 -10.75 -5.30
N THR A 201 -15.85 -10.22 -6.48
CA THR A 201 -15.12 -10.94 -7.52
C THR A 201 -13.80 -10.25 -7.84
N LEU A 202 -12.73 -11.05 -7.84
CA LEU A 202 -11.39 -10.69 -8.25
C LEU A 202 -11.04 -11.43 -9.56
N LEU A 203 -10.59 -10.68 -10.55
CA LEU A 203 -10.09 -11.19 -11.83
C LEU A 203 -8.57 -11.05 -11.85
N VAL A 204 -7.89 -12.12 -12.23
CA VAL A 204 -6.43 -12.23 -12.20
C VAL A 204 -5.95 -12.72 -13.55
N GLY A 205 -5.10 -11.93 -14.22
CA GLY A 205 -4.43 -12.32 -15.46
C GLY A 205 -2.98 -12.72 -15.22
N ASP A 206 -2.53 -13.79 -15.88
CA ASP A 206 -1.13 -14.24 -15.83
C ASP A 206 -0.37 -14.05 -17.14
N ALA A 207 0.95 -14.20 -17.07
CA ALA A 207 1.87 -14.07 -18.21
C ALA A 207 1.68 -15.14 -19.31
N TRP A 208 0.89 -16.19 -19.05
CA TRP A 208 0.53 -17.20 -20.06
C TRP A 208 -0.80 -16.86 -20.77
N GLY A 209 -1.40 -15.72 -20.45
CA GLY A 209 -2.66 -15.27 -21.06
C GLY A 209 -3.89 -15.93 -20.45
N ARG A 210 -3.78 -16.57 -19.29
CA ARG A 210 -4.93 -17.13 -18.57
C ARG A 210 -5.55 -16.06 -17.69
N VAL A 211 -6.88 -16.12 -17.55
CA VAL A 211 -7.64 -15.28 -16.63
C VAL A 211 -8.36 -16.16 -15.63
N PHE A 212 -8.10 -15.93 -14.34
CA PHE A 212 -8.74 -16.60 -13.23
C PHE A 212 -9.75 -15.67 -12.58
N THR A 213 -10.86 -16.24 -12.14
CA THR A 213 -11.88 -15.55 -11.37
C THR A 213 -11.93 -16.16 -9.98
N TRP A 214 -11.75 -15.32 -8.96
CA TRP A 214 -11.92 -15.69 -7.57
C TRP A 214 -13.14 -14.96 -7.04
N THR A 215 -14.04 -15.70 -6.41
CA THR A 215 -15.23 -15.15 -5.76
C THR A 215 -15.12 -15.40 -4.26
N CYS A 216 -15.30 -14.34 -3.47
CA CYS A 216 -15.50 -14.49 -2.04
C CYS A 216 -17.00 -14.74 -1.82
N GLU A 217 -17.34 -15.91 -1.27
CA GLU A 217 -18.70 -16.20 -0.79
C GLU A 217 -19.07 -15.35 0.43
#